data_AF-A0A202DF67-F1
#
_entry.id   AF-A0A202DF67-F1
#
_cell.length_a   1.000
_cell.length_b   1.000
_cell.length_c   1.000
_cell.angle_alpha   90.00
_cell.angle_beta   90.00
_cell.angle_gamma   90.00
#
_symmetry.space_group_name_H-M   'P 1'
#
loop_
_entity.id
_entity.type
_entity.pdbx_description
1 polymer ?
#
loop_
_entity_poly.entity_id
_entity_poly.type
_entity_poly.pdbx_seq_one_letter_code
_entity_poly.pdbx_strand_id
1 'polypeptide(L)'
;MTNIYESNIWKFYLYRIVSTMDLTVSTFILFLLSNNLTITQVMTLQTIFVALILLLEIPSGAFADIYGKKLSISLGIFCATISYLIFAVGTNYLTFLIAMIFMAFCWALTSGADSALLFDSLKEAKKEKKYAKIFGKGNFLVLLNWAFLALIGSYLSIHIGYRNLFLISAFLFFIGSIIAISFKEPPIHKKVNENNYFRHIAEAVKFSKDHKVVKNLIIYFGIFAALGHITWILIQPFYEQSTLPSYLIGIATFLYFISAGARKSAC
;
A
#
# COMPACT_ATOMS: atom_id res chain seq x y z
N MET A 1 10.79 22.32 -25.71
CA MET A 1 9.96 21.10 -25.67
C MET A 1 10.05 20.50 -24.29
N THR A 2 8.97 20.50 -23.52
CA THR A 2 8.91 19.89 -22.19
C THR A 2 9.12 18.39 -22.35
N ASN A 3 10.09 17.83 -21.62
CA ASN A 3 10.36 16.40 -21.68
C ASN A 3 9.08 15.62 -21.27
N ILE A 4 8.65 14.66 -22.09
CA ILE A 4 7.39 13.92 -21.90
C ILE A 4 7.29 13.23 -20.53
N TYR A 5 8.44 12.87 -19.93
CA TYR A 5 8.53 12.23 -18.63
C TYR A 5 8.32 13.21 -17.46
N GLU A 6 8.40 14.53 -17.69
CA GLU A 6 8.03 15.51 -16.66
C GLU A 6 6.54 15.45 -16.32
N SER A 7 5.69 15.04 -17.27
CA SER A 7 4.27 14.82 -17.01
C SER A 7 4.02 13.74 -15.96
N ASN A 8 4.95 12.79 -15.78
CA ASN A 8 4.82 11.76 -14.74
C ASN A 8 4.92 12.34 -13.32
N ILE A 9 5.50 13.53 -13.12
CA ILE A 9 5.66 14.11 -11.79
C ILE A 9 4.30 14.50 -11.19
N TRP A 10 3.46 15.22 -11.93
CA TRP A 10 2.13 15.59 -11.42
C TRP A 10 1.19 14.39 -11.41
N LYS A 11 1.29 13.49 -12.41
CA LYS A 11 0.56 12.23 -12.43
C LYS A 11 0.92 11.37 -11.22
N PHE A 12 2.17 11.39 -10.78
CA PHE A 12 2.61 10.69 -9.57
C PHE A 12 1.88 11.24 -8.33
N TYR A 13 1.81 12.55 -8.14
CA TYR A 13 1.05 13.11 -7.01
C TYR A 13 -0.44 12.75 -7.08
N LEU A 14 -1.05 12.86 -8.27
CA LEU A 14 -2.46 12.53 -8.47
C LEU A 14 -2.71 11.03 -8.20
N TYR A 15 -1.86 10.17 -8.74
CA TYR A 15 -1.84 8.73 -8.46
C TYR A 15 -1.75 8.50 -6.95
N ARG A 16 -0.73 9.03 -6.27
CA ARG A 16 -0.52 8.82 -4.83
C ARG A 16 -1.74 9.20 -4.01
N ILE A 17 -2.45 10.28 -4.34
CA ILE A 17 -3.69 10.65 -3.64
C ILE A 17 -4.81 9.67 -3.98
N VAL A 18 -5.17 9.52 -5.26
CA VAL A 18 -6.37 8.78 -5.67
C VAL A 18 -6.23 7.28 -5.39
N SER A 19 -5.07 6.68 -5.67
CA SER A 19 -4.80 5.26 -5.47
C SER A 19 -4.58 4.87 -4.01
N THR A 20 -4.69 5.83 -3.07
CA THR A 20 -4.64 5.58 -1.62
C THR A 20 -5.91 6.03 -0.91
N MET A 21 -6.99 6.33 -1.66
CA MET A 21 -8.28 6.73 -1.08
C MET A 21 -9.05 5.57 -0.44
N ASP A 22 -8.50 5.05 0.64
CA ASP A 22 -9.11 4.05 1.50
C ASP A 22 -9.95 4.72 2.61
N LEU A 23 -11.28 4.68 2.47
CA LEU A 23 -12.23 5.15 3.48
C LEU A 23 -12.38 4.18 4.66
N THR A 24 -11.85 2.97 4.54
CA THR A 24 -11.98 1.91 5.53
C THR A 24 -10.79 1.87 6.49
N VAL A 25 -9.77 2.71 6.32
CA VAL A 25 -8.51 2.68 7.09
C VAL A 25 -8.70 2.64 8.61
N SER A 26 -9.72 3.32 9.15
CA SER A 26 -10.04 3.37 10.59
C SER A 26 -11.13 2.38 11.03
N THR A 27 -11.75 1.67 10.09
CA THR A 27 -12.93 0.81 10.33
C THR A 27 -12.79 -0.61 9.78
N PHE A 28 -11.67 -0.92 9.12
CA PHE A 28 -11.44 -2.18 8.42
C PHE A 28 -11.59 -3.39 9.34
N ILE A 29 -11.03 -3.34 10.56
CA ILE A 29 -11.12 -4.47 11.49
C ILE A 29 -12.53 -4.58 12.07
N LEU A 30 -13.17 -3.45 12.39
CA LEU A 30 -14.57 -3.42 12.85
C LEU A 30 -15.51 -4.01 11.80
N PHE A 31 -15.26 -3.76 10.53
CA PHE A 31 -16.00 -4.38 9.44
C PHE A 31 -15.88 -5.91 9.48
N LEU A 32 -14.68 -6.46 9.65
CA LEU A 32 -14.50 -7.91 9.73
C LEU A 32 -15.20 -8.50 10.96
N LEU A 33 -15.09 -7.86 12.12
CA LEU A 33 -15.76 -8.29 13.35
C LEU A 33 -17.28 -8.23 13.22
N SER A 34 -17.84 -7.18 12.60
CA SER A 34 -19.28 -7.08 12.34
C SER A 34 -19.82 -8.15 11.37
N ASN A 35 -18.94 -8.84 10.63
CA ASN A 35 -19.27 -10.02 9.82
C ASN A 35 -19.04 -11.34 10.57
N ASN A 36 -19.04 -11.31 11.92
CA ASN A 36 -18.88 -12.46 12.80
C ASN A 36 -17.53 -13.18 12.71
N LEU A 37 -16.48 -12.51 12.21
CA LEU A 37 -15.14 -13.05 12.31
C LEU A 37 -14.63 -12.90 13.75
N THR A 38 -13.99 -13.95 14.25
CA THR A 38 -13.24 -13.88 15.51
C THR A 38 -11.95 -13.07 15.32
N ILE A 39 -11.41 -12.51 16.41
CA ILE A 39 -10.10 -11.83 16.38
C ILE A 39 -9.01 -12.76 15.83
N THR A 40 -9.04 -14.05 16.19
CA THR A 40 -8.12 -15.06 15.66
C THR A 40 -8.21 -15.16 14.14
N GLN A 41 -9.41 -15.21 13.57
CA GLN A 41 -9.60 -15.21 12.12
C GLN A 41 -9.11 -13.92 11.46
N VAL A 42 -9.32 -12.77 12.09
CA VAL A 42 -8.76 -11.51 11.58
C VAL A 42 -7.22 -11.56 11.57
N MET A 43 -6.60 -12.07 12.62
CA MET A 43 -5.13 -12.21 12.69
C MET A 43 -4.60 -13.21 11.64
N THR A 44 -5.31 -14.32 11.38
CA THR A 44 -4.88 -15.27 10.35
C THR A 44 -4.98 -14.67 8.95
N LEU A 45 -6.03 -13.89 8.65
CA LEU A 45 -6.12 -13.13 7.40
C LEU A 45 -4.92 -12.19 7.23
N GLN A 46 -4.59 -11.43 8.27
CA GLN A 46 -3.46 -10.49 8.26
C GLN A 46 -2.11 -11.21 8.09
N THR A 47 -1.95 -12.36 8.74
CA THR A 47 -0.73 -13.17 8.62
C THR A 47 -0.55 -13.70 7.20
N ILE A 48 -1.62 -14.23 6.60
CA ILE A 48 -1.59 -14.73 5.22
C ILE A 48 -1.33 -13.58 4.24
N PHE A 49 -1.98 -12.43 4.44
CA PHE A 49 -1.76 -11.23 3.64
C PHE A 49 -0.29 -10.79 3.62
N VAL A 50 0.33 -10.63 4.80
CA VAL A 50 1.75 -10.24 4.90
C VAL A 50 2.69 -11.31 4.32
N ALA A 51 2.40 -12.59 4.57
CA ALA A 51 3.16 -13.69 4.00
C ALA A 51 3.09 -13.69 2.45
N LEU A 52 1.92 -13.44 1.88
CA LEU A 52 1.75 -13.34 0.44
C LEU A 52 2.49 -12.14 -0.14
N ILE A 53 2.46 -10.97 0.49
CA ILE A 53 3.27 -9.83 0.05
C ILE A 53 4.75 -10.23 -0.03
N LEU A 54 5.28 -10.84 1.03
CA LEU A 54 6.68 -11.27 1.07
C LEU A 54 7.02 -12.29 -0.03
N LEU A 55 6.14 -13.26 -0.27
CA LEU A 55 6.32 -14.26 -1.33
C LEU A 55 6.24 -13.63 -2.72
N LEU A 56 5.43 -12.59 -2.90
CA LEU A 56 5.17 -11.94 -4.18
C LEU A 56 6.15 -10.81 -4.50
N GLU A 57 6.86 -10.24 -3.52
CA GLU A 57 7.82 -9.13 -3.72
C GLU A 57 8.90 -9.45 -4.79
N ILE A 58 9.46 -10.66 -4.76
CA ILE A 58 10.47 -11.09 -5.73
C ILE A 58 9.88 -11.23 -7.14
N PRO A 59 8.81 -12.02 -7.36
CA PRO A 59 8.24 -12.16 -8.70
C PRO A 59 7.59 -10.86 -9.20
N SER A 60 7.03 -10.01 -8.33
CA SER A 60 6.47 -8.72 -8.75
C SER A 60 7.54 -7.73 -9.17
N GLY A 61 8.69 -7.71 -8.49
CA GLY A 61 9.86 -6.94 -8.91
C GLY A 61 10.36 -7.38 -10.29
N ALA A 62 10.51 -8.68 -10.50
CA ALA A 62 10.88 -9.24 -11.82
C ALA A 62 9.87 -8.84 -12.90
N PHE A 63 8.58 -8.93 -12.59
CA PHE A 63 7.49 -8.55 -13.48
C PHE A 63 7.58 -7.08 -13.89
N ALA A 64 7.82 -6.17 -12.94
CA ALA A 64 7.96 -4.74 -13.22
C ALA A 64 9.18 -4.41 -14.09
N ASP A 65 10.29 -5.14 -13.90
CA ASP A 65 11.50 -4.95 -14.70
C ASP A 65 11.38 -5.52 -16.12
N ILE A 66 10.62 -6.61 -16.31
CA ILE A 66 10.43 -7.28 -17.61
C ILE A 66 9.33 -6.61 -18.43
N TYR A 67 8.15 -6.42 -17.84
CA TYR A 67 6.95 -5.94 -18.54
C TYR A 67 6.71 -4.43 -18.38
N GLY A 68 7.50 -3.77 -17.54
CA GLY A 68 7.42 -2.34 -17.30
C GLY A 68 6.69 -1.97 -16.02
N LYS A 69 7.13 -0.87 -15.42
CA LYS A 69 6.71 -0.40 -14.10
C LYS A 69 5.29 0.15 -14.13
N LYS A 70 4.91 0.83 -15.21
CA LYS A 70 3.55 1.30 -15.44
C LYS A 70 2.55 0.16 -15.40
N LEU A 71 2.83 -0.93 -16.12
CA LEU A 71 1.91 -2.07 -16.16
C LEU A 71 1.79 -2.70 -14.78
N SER A 72 2.90 -2.89 -14.08
CA SER A 72 2.91 -3.40 -12.70
C SER A 72 2.04 -2.55 -11.77
N ILE A 73 2.22 -1.22 -11.78
CA ILE A 73 1.43 -0.30 -10.96
C ILE A 73 -0.06 -0.35 -11.33
N SER A 74 -0.39 -0.30 -12.63
CA SER A 74 -1.78 -0.33 -13.10
C SER A 74 -2.51 -1.61 -12.70
N LEU A 75 -1.87 -2.77 -12.88
CA LEU A 75 -2.41 -4.06 -12.47
C LEU A 75 -2.53 -4.17 -10.95
N GLY A 76 -1.52 -3.69 -10.21
CA GLY A 76 -1.56 -3.67 -8.75
C GLY A 76 -2.78 -2.91 -8.22
N ILE A 77 -2.98 -1.67 -8.66
CA ILE A 77 -4.15 -0.89 -8.22
C ILE A 77 -5.47 -1.51 -8.71
N PHE A 78 -5.49 -2.14 -9.88
CA PHE A 78 -6.69 -2.87 -10.33
C PHE A 78 -6.99 -4.08 -9.43
N CYS A 79 -5.98 -4.78 -8.92
CA CYS A 79 -6.17 -5.80 -7.89
C CYS A 79 -6.77 -5.21 -6.60
N ALA A 80 -6.41 -3.99 -6.20
CA ALA A 80 -7.09 -3.31 -5.09
C ALA A 80 -8.57 -3.04 -5.36
N THR A 81 -8.93 -2.63 -6.58
CA THR A 81 -10.34 -2.51 -6.99
C THR A 81 -11.08 -3.82 -6.80
N ILE A 82 -10.54 -4.94 -7.31
CA ILE A 82 -11.17 -6.26 -7.17
C ILE A 82 -11.28 -6.65 -5.70
N SER A 83 -10.21 -6.47 -4.92
CA SER A 83 -10.19 -6.75 -3.49
C SER A 83 -11.30 -6.01 -2.74
N TYR A 84 -11.45 -4.70 -2.97
CA TYR A 84 -12.47 -3.89 -2.31
C TYR A 84 -13.90 -4.23 -2.77
N LEU A 85 -14.10 -4.61 -4.03
CA LEU A 85 -15.39 -5.14 -4.49
C LEU A 85 -15.74 -6.45 -3.77
N ILE A 86 -14.77 -7.36 -3.59
CA ILE A 86 -14.97 -8.61 -2.85
C ILE A 86 -15.25 -8.33 -1.38
N PHE A 87 -14.56 -7.39 -0.72
CA PHE A 87 -14.91 -6.97 0.65
C PHE A 87 -16.33 -6.42 0.73
N ALA A 88 -16.74 -5.58 -0.22
CA ALA A 88 -18.07 -4.97 -0.21
C ALA A 88 -19.22 -5.99 -0.24
N VAL A 89 -19.06 -7.11 -0.96
CA VAL A 89 -20.09 -8.15 -1.11
C VAL A 89 -19.85 -9.39 -0.22
N GLY A 90 -18.63 -9.58 0.26
CA GLY A 90 -18.23 -10.75 1.06
C GLY A 90 -18.88 -10.77 2.43
N THR A 91 -19.13 -11.97 2.96
CA THR A 91 -19.86 -12.19 4.23
C THR A 91 -19.18 -13.20 5.14
N ASN A 92 -18.09 -13.82 4.70
CA ASN A 92 -17.44 -14.91 5.42
C ASN A 92 -15.92 -14.87 5.27
N TYR A 93 -15.25 -15.64 6.12
CA TYR A 93 -13.79 -15.74 6.16
C TYR A 93 -13.15 -16.03 4.80
N LEU A 94 -13.68 -16.99 4.03
CA LEU A 94 -13.09 -17.40 2.76
C LEU A 94 -13.18 -16.27 1.72
N THR A 95 -14.32 -15.57 1.66
CA THR A 95 -14.45 -14.39 0.77
C THR A 95 -13.46 -13.29 1.12
N PHE A 96 -13.24 -13.03 2.42
CA PHE A 96 -12.27 -12.04 2.87
C PHE A 96 -10.82 -12.48 2.67
N LEU A 97 -10.54 -13.79 2.71
CA LEU A 97 -9.24 -14.35 2.34
C LEU A 97 -8.93 -14.09 0.87
N ILE A 98 -9.90 -14.32 -0.03
CA ILE A 98 -9.73 -14.01 -1.45
C ILE A 98 -9.48 -12.51 -1.66
N ALA A 99 -10.25 -11.65 -0.98
CA ALA A 99 -10.02 -10.21 -1.02
C ALA A 99 -8.60 -9.84 -0.55
N MET A 100 -8.10 -10.48 0.52
CA MET A 100 -6.74 -10.29 1.03
C MET A 100 -5.66 -10.73 0.02
N ILE A 101 -5.89 -11.82 -0.72
CA ILE A 101 -4.97 -12.26 -1.78
C ILE A 101 -4.84 -11.18 -2.86
N PHE A 102 -5.96 -10.64 -3.36
CA PHE A 102 -5.92 -9.54 -4.33
C PHE A 102 -5.25 -8.29 -3.77
N MET A 103 -5.46 -7.99 -2.49
CA MET A 103 -4.76 -6.89 -1.83
C MET A 103 -3.24 -7.16 -1.78
N ALA A 104 -2.80 -8.38 -1.49
CA ALA A 104 -1.37 -8.73 -1.47
C ALA A 104 -0.73 -8.52 -2.85
N PHE A 105 -1.43 -8.88 -3.94
CA PHE A 105 -0.98 -8.56 -5.29
C PHE A 105 -0.85 -7.06 -5.53
N CYS A 106 -1.82 -6.25 -5.07
CA CYS A 106 -1.72 -4.79 -5.17
C CYS A 106 -0.44 -4.28 -4.52
N TRP A 107 -0.20 -4.67 -3.27
CA TRP A 107 0.97 -4.25 -2.51
C TRP A 107 2.26 -4.68 -3.19
N ALA A 108 2.39 -5.95 -3.56
CA ALA A 108 3.60 -6.47 -4.20
C ALA A 108 3.88 -5.83 -5.58
N LEU A 109 2.86 -5.63 -6.42
CA LEU A 109 3.03 -5.09 -7.77
C LEU A 109 3.32 -3.58 -7.80
N THR A 110 2.88 -2.84 -6.78
CA THR A 110 3.09 -1.40 -6.68
C THR A 110 4.35 -1.06 -5.87
N SER A 111 4.71 -1.91 -4.91
CA SER A 111 5.93 -1.80 -4.10
C SER A 111 7.17 -1.77 -4.99
N GLY A 112 8.03 -0.77 -4.77
CA GLY A 112 9.24 -0.54 -5.57
C GLY A 112 8.97 0.02 -6.97
N ALA A 113 7.97 -0.49 -7.69
CA ALA A 113 7.64 -0.06 -9.06
C ALA A 113 7.29 1.44 -9.14
N ASP A 114 6.54 1.97 -8.17
CA ASP A 114 6.14 3.39 -8.14
C ASP A 114 7.34 4.34 -7.95
N SER A 115 8.22 4.00 -7.02
CA SER A 115 9.45 4.74 -6.71
C SER A 115 10.45 4.66 -7.87
N ALA A 116 10.59 3.49 -8.49
CA ALA A 116 11.49 3.28 -9.61
C ALA A 116 10.97 3.97 -10.88
N LEU A 117 9.66 3.97 -11.15
CA LEU A 117 9.07 4.70 -12.27
C LEU A 117 9.31 6.21 -12.11
N LEU A 118 9.13 6.75 -10.91
CA LEU A 118 9.40 8.15 -10.63
C LEU A 118 10.89 8.48 -10.83
N PHE A 119 11.78 7.66 -10.28
CA PHE A 119 13.23 7.85 -10.40
C PHE A 119 13.68 7.83 -11.86
N ASP A 120 13.29 6.81 -12.62
CA ASP A 120 13.64 6.67 -14.04
C ASP A 120 13.06 7.83 -14.87
N SER A 121 11.83 8.25 -14.58
CA SER A 121 11.22 9.42 -15.25
C SER A 121 12.01 10.72 -14.98
N LEU A 122 12.47 10.92 -13.75
CA LEU A 122 13.30 12.08 -13.39
C LEU A 122 14.69 12.00 -14.00
N LYS A 123 15.24 10.80 -14.15
CA LYS A 123 16.50 10.56 -14.84
C LYS A 123 16.43 10.93 -16.31
N GLU A 124 15.39 10.46 -17.00
CA GLU A 124 15.15 10.87 -18.39
C GLU A 124 14.92 12.40 -18.52
N ALA A 125 14.34 13.03 -17.51
CA ALA A 125 14.16 14.48 -17.43
C ALA A 125 15.38 15.26 -16.91
N LYS A 126 16.52 14.61 -16.59
CA LYS A 126 17.73 15.20 -16.00
C LYS A 126 17.44 15.98 -14.69
N LYS A 127 16.56 15.43 -13.85
CA LYS A 127 16.06 16.00 -12.59
C LYS A 127 16.18 15.04 -11.40
N GLU A 128 17.12 14.11 -11.43
CA GLU A 128 17.36 13.08 -10.40
C GLU A 128 17.52 13.69 -9.00
N LYS A 129 18.20 14.85 -8.92
CA LYS A 129 18.39 15.60 -7.67
C LYS A 129 17.07 15.99 -6.98
N LYS A 130 15.95 16.02 -7.70
CA LYS A 130 14.62 16.32 -7.16
C LYS A 130 13.86 15.10 -6.66
N TYR A 131 14.38 13.88 -6.86
CA TYR A 131 13.70 12.63 -6.51
C TYR A 131 13.26 12.59 -5.05
N ALA A 132 14.18 12.77 -4.12
CA ALA A 132 13.89 12.70 -2.69
C ALA A 132 12.78 13.67 -2.27
N LYS A 133 12.82 14.91 -2.80
CA LYS A 133 11.81 15.93 -2.54
C LYS A 133 10.43 15.55 -3.11
N ILE A 134 10.38 15.07 -4.34
CA ILE A 134 9.12 14.72 -5.02
C ILE A 134 8.50 13.47 -4.39
N PHE A 135 9.30 12.42 -4.19
CA PHE A 135 8.85 11.19 -3.55
C PHE A 135 8.42 11.43 -2.10
N GLY A 136 9.20 12.20 -1.34
CA GLY A 136 8.87 12.62 0.02
C GLY A 136 7.56 13.38 0.10
N LYS A 137 7.35 14.38 -0.77
CA LYS A 137 6.08 15.11 -0.87
C LYS A 137 4.91 14.20 -1.23
N GLY A 138 5.09 13.25 -2.15
CA GLY A 138 4.06 12.28 -2.50
C GLY A 138 3.67 11.38 -1.31
N ASN A 139 4.65 10.93 -0.54
CA ASN A 139 4.40 10.16 0.69
C ASN A 139 3.71 10.99 1.78
N PHE A 140 4.08 12.26 1.94
CA PHE A 140 3.40 13.16 2.85
C PHE A 140 1.92 13.34 2.47
N LEU A 141 1.63 13.50 1.18
CA LEU A 141 0.25 13.60 0.69
C LEU A 141 -0.57 12.33 0.98
N VAL A 142 0.02 11.15 0.88
CA VAL A 142 -0.66 9.89 1.26
C VAL A 142 -0.99 9.86 2.74
N LEU A 143 -0.06 10.25 3.62
CA LEU A 143 -0.31 10.30 5.06
C LEU A 143 -1.43 11.30 5.40
N LEU A 144 -1.41 12.46 4.75
CA LEU A 144 -2.47 13.45 4.91
C LEU A 144 -3.81 12.92 4.43
N ASN A 145 -3.82 12.22 3.28
CA ASN A 145 -5.01 11.59 2.72
C ASN A 145 -5.60 10.57 3.69
N TRP A 146 -4.80 9.63 4.20
CA TRP A 146 -5.25 8.65 5.19
C TRP A 146 -5.73 9.28 6.49
N ALA A 147 -5.10 10.35 6.96
CA ALA A 147 -5.57 11.08 8.14
C ALA A 147 -7.01 11.57 7.94
N PHE A 148 -7.28 12.30 6.86
CA PHE A 148 -8.62 12.83 6.59
C PHE A 148 -9.64 11.74 6.27
N LEU A 149 -9.25 10.73 5.50
CA LEU A 149 -10.13 9.59 5.18
C LEU A 149 -10.48 8.77 6.42
N ALA A 150 -9.63 8.73 7.44
CA ALA A 150 -9.98 8.10 8.70
C ALA A 150 -11.13 8.80 9.43
N LEU A 151 -11.16 10.14 9.41
CA LEU A 151 -12.27 10.93 9.96
C LEU A 151 -13.54 10.75 9.13
N ILE A 152 -13.43 10.96 7.81
CA ILE A 152 -14.54 10.87 6.88
C ILE A 152 -15.12 9.46 6.89
N GLY A 153 -14.27 8.45 6.80
CA GLY A 153 -14.62 7.04 6.82
C GLY A 153 -15.28 6.62 8.11
N SER A 154 -14.72 6.97 9.27
CA SER A 154 -15.35 6.69 10.56
C SER A 154 -16.75 7.31 10.66
N TYR A 155 -16.91 8.58 10.28
CA TYR A 155 -18.22 9.25 10.26
C TYR A 155 -19.19 8.59 9.28
N LEU A 156 -18.79 8.39 8.02
CA LEU A 156 -19.65 7.79 7.00
C LEU A 156 -20.03 6.34 7.33
N SER A 157 -19.17 5.58 8.01
CA SER A 157 -19.47 4.20 8.39
C SER A 157 -20.74 4.06 9.23
N ILE A 158 -21.07 5.08 10.04
CA ILE A 158 -22.27 5.12 10.88
C ILE A 158 -23.53 5.41 10.06
N HIS A 159 -23.40 6.22 9.00
CA HIS A 159 -24.54 6.69 8.22
C HIS A 159 -24.88 5.82 7.01
N ILE A 160 -23.86 5.30 6.34
CA ILE A 160 -24.02 4.51 5.10
C ILE A 160 -23.52 3.07 5.26
N GLY A 161 -22.92 2.68 6.40
CA GLY A 161 -22.45 1.33 6.65
C GLY A 161 -21.15 0.98 5.93
N TYR A 162 -20.34 0.08 6.52
CA TYR A 162 -19.01 -0.28 6.05
C TYR A 162 -18.95 -0.74 4.58
N ARG A 163 -19.93 -1.51 4.10
CA ARG A 163 -19.94 -2.06 2.73
C ARG A 163 -19.93 -0.96 1.66
N ASN A 164 -20.65 0.14 1.90
CA ASN A 164 -20.68 1.27 0.98
C ASN A 164 -19.33 2.00 0.93
N LEU A 165 -18.58 2.04 2.03
CA LEU A 165 -17.23 2.60 2.04
C LEU A 165 -16.29 1.78 1.15
N PHE A 166 -16.38 0.44 1.22
CA PHE A 166 -15.63 -0.44 0.31
C PHE A 166 -15.99 -0.21 -1.16
N LEU A 167 -17.27 -0.02 -1.50
CA LEU A 167 -17.69 0.28 -2.87
C LEU A 167 -17.13 1.62 -3.37
N ILE A 168 -17.20 2.67 -2.55
CA ILE A 168 -16.66 3.99 -2.89
C ILE A 168 -15.14 3.90 -3.08
N SER A 169 -14.43 3.24 -2.16
CA SER A 169 -12.97 3.05 -2.30
C SER A 169 -12.61 2.16 -3.49
N ALA A 170 -13.40 1.13 -3.82
CA ALA A 170 -13.19 0.34 -5.04
C ALA A 170 -13.25 1.21 -6.30
N PHE A 171 -14.23 2.10 -6.38
CA PHE A 171 -14.35 3.07 -7.48
C PHE A 171 -13.17 4.03 -7.55
N LEU A 172 -12.70 4.53 -6.40
CA LEU A 172 -11.53 5.41 -6.35
C LEU A 172 -10.24 4.69 -6.76
N PHE A 173 -10.03 3.44 -6.34
CA PHE A 173 -8.92 2.62 -6.84
C PHE A 173 -9.04 2.37 -8.33
N PHE A 174 -10.25 2.16 -8.86
CA PHE A 174 -10.43 1.99 -10.30
C PHE A 174 -9.98 3.22 -11.08
N ILE A 175 -10.36 4.42 -10.62
CA ILE A 175 -9.85 5.69 -11.16
C ILE A 175 -8.32 5.76 -11.01
N GLY A 176 -7.78 5.36 -9.87
CA GLY A 176 -6.34 5.28 -9.61
C GLY A 176 -5.60 4.39 -10.61
N SER A 177 -6.20 3.26 -11.01
CA SER A 177 -5.64 2.37 -12.04
C SER A 177 -5.64 3.04 -13.42
N ILE A 178 -6.72 3.76 -13.78
CA ILE A 178 -6.78 4.54 -15.02
C ILE A 178 -5.69 5.63 -15.03
N ILE A 179 -5.50 6.34 -13.91
CA ILE A 179 -4.42 7.33 -13.77
C ILE A 179 -3.06 6.65 -13.95
N ALA A 180 -2.85 5.48 -13.37
CA ALA A 180 -1.61 4.73 -13.55
C ALA A 180 -1.35 4.35 -15.02
N ILE A 181 -2.39 3.98 -15.78
CA ILE A 181 -2.26 3.69 -17.23
C ILE A 181 -1.78 4.91 -18.01
N SER A 182 -2.09 6.13 -17.53
CA SER A 182 -1.68 7.40 -18.14
C SER A 182 -0.20 7.74 -17.96
N PHE A 183 0.55 7.02 -17.11
CA PHE A 183 2.00 7.22 -17.01
C PHE A 183 2.69 6.97 -18.35
N LYS A 184 3.77 7.70 -18.60
CA LYS A 184 4.69 7.37 -19.68
C LYS A 184 5.73 6.40 -19.13
N GLU A 185 5.79 5.19 -19.68
CA GLU A 185 6.81 4.21 -19.29
C GLU A 185 8.21 4.74 -19.66
N PRO A 186 9.13 4.93 -18.70
CA PRO A 186 10.50 5.27 -19.00
C PRO A 186 11.22 4.09 -19.66
N PRO A 187 12.32 4.32 -20.40
CA PRO A 187 13.00 3.24 -21.11
C PRO A 187 13.49 2.15 -20.15
N ILE A 188 13.24 0.90 -20.51
CA ILE A 188 13.75 -0.26 -19.77
C ILE A 188 15.22 -0.43 -20.15
N HIS A 189 16.11 0.19 -19.37
CA HIS A 189 17.55 0.25 -19.67
C HIS A 189 18.31 -1.07 -19.44
N LYS A 190 17.67 -2.12 -18.92
CA LYS A 190 18.29 -3.44 -18.71
C LYS A 190 17.38 -4.56 -19.26
N LYS A 191 17.85 -5.30 -20.27
CA LYS A 191 17.34 -6.65 -20.52
C LYS A 191 17.81 -7.54 -19.37
N VAL A 192 16.92 -7.81 -18.41
CA VAL A 192 17.20 -8.77 -17.35
C VAL A 192 17.37 -10.14 -17.99
N ASN A 193 18.53 -10.77 -17.81
CA ASN A 193 18.70 -12.18 -18.13
C ASN A 193 18.03 -12.95 -16.97
N GLU A 194 16.84 -13.52 -17.20
CA GLU A 194 15.98 -14.13 -16.17
C GLU A 194 16.72 -15.14 -15.27
N ASN A 195 17.64 -15.91 -15.87
CA ASN A 195 18.46 -16.90 -15.15
C ASN A 195 19.43 -16.28 -14.14
N ASN A 196 19.84 -15.03 -14.34
CA ASN A 196 20.71 -14.32 -13.39
C ASN A 196 19.89 -13.60 -12.30
N TYR A 197 18.61 -13.29 -12.53
CA TYR A 197 17.80 -12.52 -11.59
C TYR A 197 17.55 -13.28 -10.28
N PHE A 198 16.97 -14.48 -10.37
CA PHE A 198 16.73 -15.32 -9.19
C PHE A 198 18.02 -15.72 -8.48
N ARG A 199 19.11 -15.90 -9.26
CA ARG A 199 20.43 -16.17 -8.72
C ARG A 199 20.96 -14.98 -7.90
N HIS A 200 20.89 -13.75 -8.40
CA HIS A 200 21.31 -12.57 -7.65
C HIS A 200 20.47 -12.32 -6.40
N ILE A 201 19.17 -12.64 -6.44
CA ILE A 201 18.32 -12.59 -5.26
C ILE A 201 18.73 -13.67 -4.25
N ALA A 202 18.99 -14.89 -4.69
CA ALA A 202 19.48 -15.94 -3.81
C ALA A 202 20.84 -15.57 -3.18
N GLU A 203 21.74 -14.95 -3.96
CA GLU A 203 23.01 -14.40 -3.48
C GLU A 203 22.80 -13.28 -2.45
N ALA A 204 21.84 -12.36 -2.69
CA ALA A 204 21.49 -11.31 -1.74
C ALA A 204 20.88 -11.85 -0.44
N VAL A 205 20.03 -12.88 -0.51
CA VAL A 205 19.47 -13.57 0.65
C VAL A 205 20.57 -14.29 1.43
N LYS A 206 21.47 -14.98 0.73
CA LYS A 206 22.62 -15.64 1.35
C LYS A 206 23.52 -14.63 2.06
N PHE A 207 23.89 -13.55 1.38
CA PHE A 207 24.66 -12.45 1.97
C PHE A 207 23.97 -11.85 3.21
N SER A 208 22.66 -11.63 3.14
CA SER A 208 21.87 -11.09 4.25
C SER A 208 21.87 -12.02 5.48
N LYS A 209 21.96 -13.34 5.28
CA LYS A 209 22.08 -14.33 6.37
C LYS A 209 23.49 -14.40 6.95
N ASP A 210 24.50 -14.34 6.09
CA ASP A 210 25.91 -14.54 6.45
C ASP A 210 26.50 -13.27 7.10
N HIS A 211 26.08 -12.08 6.67
CA HIS A 211 26.61 -10.82 7.17
C HIS A 211 25.91 -10.38 8.47
N LYS A 212 26.58 -10.53 9.61
CA LYS A 212 26.02 -10.31 10.97
C LYS A 212 25.29 -8.96 11.13
N VAL A 213 25.86 -7.88 10.62
CA VAL A 213 25.25 -6.54 10.71
C VAL A 213 23.92 -6.47 9.94
N VAL A 214 23.91 -6.97 8.69
CA VAL A 214 22.72 -6.94 7.82
C VAL A 214 21.62 -7.82 8.41
N LYS A 215 21.96 -9.05 8.83
CA LYS A 215 21.03 -9.94 9.51
C LYS A 215 20.39 -9.28 10.74
N ASN A 216 21.21 -8.67 11.59
CA ASN A 216 20.72 -8.04 12.81
C ASN A 216 19.82 -6.83 12.51
N LEU A 217 20.13 -6.04 11.48
CA LEU A 217 19.26 -4.94 11.04
C LEU A 217 17.92 -5.47 10.51
N ILE A 218 17.93 -6.54 9.70
CA ILE A 218 16.70 -7.17 9.19
C ILE A 218 15.83 -7.67 10.34
N ILE A 219 16.42 -8.38 11.32
CA ILE A 219 15.70 -8.87 12.50
C ILE A 219 15.14 -7.69 13.31
N TYR A 220 15.96 -6.67 13.57
CA TYR A 220 15.57 -5.50 14.35
C TYR A 220 14.38 -4.76 13.70
N PHE A 221 14.49 -4.42 12.40
CA PHE A 221 13.42 -3.73 11.68
C PHE A 221 12.19 -4.63 11.52
N GLY A 222 12.37 -5.93 11.33
CA GLY A 222 11.28 -6.90 11.26
C GLY A 222 10.47 -6.97 12.55
N ILE A 223 11.13 -7.05 13.71
CA ILE A 223 10.46 -7.04 15.03
C ILE A 223 9.72 -5.71 15.25
N PHE A 224 10.39 -4.58 14.97
CA PHE A 224 9.77 -3.27 15.16
C PHE A 224 8.55 -3.07 14.26
N ALA A 225 8.63 -3.48 12.99
CA ALA A 225 7.52 -3.44 12.06
C ALA A 225 6.36 -4.36 12.52
N ALA A 226 6.67 -5.58 12.98
CA ALA A 226 5.66 -6.52 13.48
C ALA A 226 4.94 -5.96 14.71
N LEU A 227 5.66 -5.39 15.68
CA LEU A 227 5.06 -4.75 16.85
C LEU A 227 4.17 -3.57 16.46
N GLY A 228 4.63 -2.70 15.56
CA GLY A 228 3.84 -1.59 15.04
C GLY A 228 2.58 -2.04 14.28
N HIS A 229 2.67 -3.14 13.53
CA HIS A 229 1.53 -3.69 12.79
C HIS A 229 0.50 -4.33 13.73
N ILE A 230 0.95 -5.06 14.76
CA ILE A 230 0.08 -5.66 15.76
C ILE A 230 -0.66 -4.59 16.55
N THR A 231 0.03 -3.54 17.00
CA THR A 231 -0.61 -2.43 17.73
C THR A 231 -1.64 -1.72 16.84
N TRP A 232 -1.32 -1.51 15.57
CA TRP A 232 -2.26 -0.93 14.60
C TRP A 232 -3.52 -1.78 14.41
N ILE A 233 -3.40 -3.11 14.36
CA ILE A 233 -4.58 -3.96 14.21
C ILE A 233 -5.43 -3.99 15.49
N LEU A 234 -4.78 -4.13 16.66
CA LEU A 234 -5.49 -4.33 17.93
C LEU A 234 -6.12 -3.06 18.50
N ILE A 235 -5.74 -1.87 17.98
CA ILE A 235 -6.32 -0.62 18.44
C ILE A 235 -7.83 -0.56 18.17
N GLN A 236 -8.30 -1.00 17.00
CA GLN A 236 -9.72 -0.89 16.62
C GLN A 236 -10.64 -1.77 17.50
N PRO A 237 -10.35 -3.07 17.73
CA PRO A 237 -11.13 -3.89 18.66
C PRO A 237 -11.09 -3.39 20.12
N PHE A 238 -9.96 -2.81 20.55
CA PHE A 238 -9.86 -2.25 21.90
C PHE A 238 -10.79 -1.05 22.09
N TYR A 239 -10.91 -0.19 21.08
CA TYR A 239 -11.87 0.92 21.11
C TYR A 239 -13.32 0.42 21.12
N GLU A 240 -13.66 -0.65 20.40
CA GLU A 240 -15.02 -1.22 20.40
C GLU A 240 -15.43 -1.80 21.76
N GLN A 241 -14.47 -2.41 22.49
CA GLN A 241 -14.71 -2.93 23.84
C GLN A 241 -14.76 -1.81 24.90
N SER A 242 -14.24 -0.64 24.58
CA SER A 242 -14.32 0.52 25.46
C SER A 242 -15.69 1.21 25.35
N THR A 243 -16.14 1.88 26.40
CA THR A 243 -17.38 2.69 26.37
C THR A 243 -17.25 3.98 25.54
N LEU A 244 -16.17 4.10 24.75
CA LEU A 244 -15.84 5.29 23.99
C LEU A 244 -16.67 5.37 22.70
N PRO A 245 -17.14 6.56 22.33
CA PRO A 245 -17.83 6.77 21.05
C PRO A 245 -17.00 6.34 19.83
N SER A 246 -17.65 5.72 18.84
CA SER A 246 -17.02 5.18 17.62
C SER A 246 -16.28 6.23 16.78
N TYR A 247 -16.69 7.51 16.83
CA TYR A 247 -16.01 8.60 16.10
C TYR A 247 -14.59 8.88 16.64
N LEU A 248 -14.27 8.49 17.87
CA LEU A 248 -12.94 8.68 18.46
C LEU A 248 -11.87 7.85 17.73
N ILE A 249 -12.25 6.74 17.11
CA ILE A 249 -11.32 5.90 16.32
C ILE A 249 -10.82 6.69 15.10
N GLY A 250 -11.70 7.43 14.44
CA GLY A 250 -11.32 8.34 13.36
C GLY A 250 -10.35 9.43 13.83
N ILE A 251 -10.62 10.06 14.99
CA ILE A 251 -9.77 11.11 15.56
C ILE A 251 -8.39 10.57 15.95
N ALA A 252 -8.34 9.43 16.64
CA ALA A 252 -7.09 8.80 17.05
C ALA A 252 -6.24 8.44 15.81
N THR A 253 -6.87 7.88 14.79
CA THR A 253 -6.22 7.53 13.52
C THR A 253 -5.72 8.77 12.77
N PHE A 254 -6.50 9.84 12.74
CA PHE A 254 -6.09 11.13 12.16
C PHE A 254 -4.81 11.66 12.83
N LEU A 255 -4.80 11.72 14.16
CA LEU A 255 -3.64 12.19 14.92
C LEU A 255 -2.41 11.32 14.68
N TYR A 256 -2.59 10.00 14.59
CA TYR A 256 -1.50 9.07 14.24
C TYR A 256 -0.87 9.44 12.90
N PHE A 257 -1.66 9.55 11.82
CA PHE A 257 -1.11 9.85 10.49
C PHE A 257 -0.54 11.26 10.36
N ILE A 258 -1.13 12.26 11.01
CA ILE A 258 -0.58 13.63 11.05
C ILE A 258 0.78 13.64 11.77
N SER A 259 0.90 12.94 12.91
CA SER A 259 2.17 12.88 13.65
C SER A 259 3.27 12.19 12.84
N ALA A 260 2.92 11.14 12.08
CA ALA A 260 3.83 10.47 11.16
C ALA A 260 4.22 11.37 9.98
N GLY A 261 3.29 12.18 9.46
CA GLY A 261 3.52 13.13 8.37
C GLY A 261 4.45 14.27 8.76
N ALA A 262 4.26 14.86 9.93
CA ALA A 262 5.05 16.00 10.44
C ALA A 262 6.56 15.67 10.55
N ARG A 263 6.90 14.41 10.86
CA ARG A 263 8.30 13.93 10.91
C ARG A 263 8.94 13.86 9.52
N LYS A 264 8.17 13.53 8.48
CA LYS A 264 8.67 13.41 7.10
C LYS A 264 8.84 14.76 6.39
N SER A 265 8.14 15.82 6.82
CA SER A 265 8.31 17.17 6.27
C SER A 265 9.51 17.92 6.85
N ALA A 266 10.14 17.41 7.91
CA ALA A 266 11.27 18.03 8.61
C ALA A 266 12.65 17.50 8.16
N CYS A 267 12.70 16.54 7.22
CA CYS A 267 13.91 16.03 6.56
C CYS A 267 13.89 16.36 5.06
#